data_AF-A0A644WF36-F1
#
_entry.id   AF-A0A644WF36-F1
#
_cell.length_a   1.000
_cell.length_b   1.000
_cell.length_c   1.000
_cell.angle_alpha   90.00
_cell.angle_beta   90.00
_cell.angle_gamma   90.00
#
_symmetry.space_group_name_H-M   'P 1'
#
loop_
_entity.id
_entity.type
_entity.pdbx_description
1 polymer ?
#
loop_
_entity_poly.entity_id
_entity_poly.type
_entity_poly.pdbx_seq_one_letter_code
_entity_poly.pdbx_strand_id
1 'polypeptide(L)'
;MTDITQFAIGNGKLYLAAIKDLFHKEIVGWAIADHMRTELCLEALRNGLKRHRPDEGLIHHSDQGSQDCSAAYIKELEQNGIKPFSVPSNQKGYITGSTRT
;
A
#
# COMPACT_ATOMS: atom_id res chain seq x y z
N MET A 1 -2.27 -1.15 -4.89
CA MET A 1 -3.36 -0.64 -4.03
C MET A 1 -3.13 -1.18 -2.63
N THR A 2 -3.13 -0.34 -1.62
CA THR A 2 -3.05 -0.75 -0.21
C THR A 2 -4.36 -0.44 0.49
N ASP A 3 -4.84 -1.37 1.31
CA ASP A 3 -6.03 -1.20 2.15
C ASP A 3 -5.77 -1.75 3.58
N ILE A 4 -6.37 -1.11 4.58
CA ILE A 4 -6.32 -1.57 5.98
C ILE A 4 -7.72 -1.94 6.44
N THR A 5 -7.93 -3.20 6.78
CA THR A 5 -9.18 -3.70 7.35
C THR A 5 -9.02 -3.93 8.86
N GLN A 6 -9.99 -3.45 9.66
CA GLN A 6 -10.06 -3.69 11.10
C GLN A 6 -11.02 -4.85 11.43
N PHE A 7 -10.62 -5.71 12.36
CA PHE A 7 -11.41 -6.80 12.90
C PHE A 7 -11.50 -6.67 14.42
N ALA A 8 -12.70 -6.88 14.99
CA ALA A 8 -12.88 -6.98 16.44
C ALA A 8 -12.54 -8.41 16.89
N ILE A 9 -11.72 -8.54 17.94
CA ILE A 9 -11.35 -9.84 18.52
C ILE A 9 -11.48 -9.77 20.04
N GLY A 10 -12.52 -10.42 20.57
CA GLY A 10 -12.85 -10.35 21.99
C GLY A 10 -12.98 -8.90 22.45
N ASN A 11 -12.13 -8.51 23.41
CA ASN A 11 -12.08 -7.13 23.93
C ASN A 11 -11.08 -6.22 23.20
N GLY A 12 -10.47 -6.70 22.11
CA GLY A 12 -9.42 -6.00 21.35
C GLY A 12 -9.74 -5.87 19.87
N LYS A 13 -8.73 -5.41 19.11
CA LYS A 13 -8.81 -5.16 17.67
C LYS A 13 -7.56 -5.71 16.98
N LEU A 14 -7.74 -6.29 15.80
CA LEU A 14 -6.66 -6.57 14.85
C LEU A 14 -6.84 -5.73 13.59
N TYR A 15 -5.72 -5.43 12.94
CA TYR A 15 -5.65 -4.68 11.70
C TYR A 15 -4.88 -5.52 10.69
N LEU A 16 -5.45 -5.72 9.50
CA LEU A 16 -4.81 -6.35 8.36
C LEU A 16 -4.50 -5.24 7.35
N ALA A 17 -3.22 -5.07 7.01
CA ALA A 17 -2.83 -4.33 5.82
C ALA A 17 -2.62 -5.31 4.67
N ALA A 18 -3.22 -5.05 3.52
CA ALA A 18 -3.06 -5.87 2.32
C ALA A 18 -2.71 -4.99 1.12
N ILE A 19 -1.78 -5.47 0.30
CA ILE A 19 -1.36 -4.85 -0.95
C ILE A 19 -1.85 -5.72 -2.08
N LYS A 20 -2.69 -5.13 -2.92
CA LYS A 20 -3.24 -5.74 -4.12
C LYS A 20 -2.54 -5.22 -5.37
N ASP A 21 -2.15 -6.16 -6.22
CA ASP A 21 -1.81 -5.89 -7.61
C ASP A 21 -3.11 -5.69 -8.41
N LEU A 22 -3.26 -4.51 -9.02
CA LEU A 22 -4.45 -4.15 -9.77
C LEU A 22 -4.49 -4.78 -11.17
N PHE A 23 -3.36 -5.24 -11.70
CA PHE A 23 -3.28 -5.90 -13.00
C PHE A 23 -3.65 -7.37 -12.86
N HIS A 24 -2.93 -8.12 -12.02
CA HIS A 24 -3.17 -9.55 -11.81
C HIS A 24 -4.35 -9.84 -10.85
N LYS A 25 -4.85 -8.81 -10.15
CA LYS A 25 -5.91 -8.90 -9.12
C LYS A 25 -5.53 -9.74 -7.89
N GLU A 26 -4.25 -10.02 -7.69
CA GLU A 26 -3.73 -10.82 -6.59
C GLU A 26 -3.33 -9.98 -5.37
N ILE A 27 -3.38 -10.57 -4.19
CA ILE A 27 -2.76 -10.00 -2.98
C ILE A 27 -1.29 -10.35 -2.99
N VAL A 28 -0.44 -9.35 -3.20
CA VAL A 28 1.00 -9.53 -3.34
C VAL A 28 1.74 -9.44 -2.00
N GLY A 29 1.19 -8.70 -1.03
CA GLY A 29 1.79 -8.54 0.30
C GLY A 29 0.73 -8.26 1.35
N TRP A 30 0.96 -8.71 2.58
CA TRP A 30 0.06 -8.43 3.70
C TRP A 30 0.80 -8.52 5.03
N ALA A 31 0.22 -7.92 6.07
CA ALA A 31 0.68 -8.00 7.44
C ALA A 31 -0.51 -7.80 8.40
N ILE A 32 -0.40 -8.31 9.63
CA ILE A 32 -1.42 -8.18 10.68
C ILE A 32 -0.76 -7.64 11.94
N ALA A 33 -1.40 -6.66 12.59
CA ALA A 33 -0.98 -6.14 13.90
C ALA A 33 -2.20 -5.80 14.76
N ASP A 34 -1.97 -5.58 16.06
CA ASP A 34 -2.97 -5.06 17.00
C ASP A 34 -3.08 -3.52 16.96
N HIS A 35 -2.38 -2.87 16.03
CA HIS A 35 -2.32 -1.42 15.88
C HIS A 35 -2.43 -0.95 14.43
N MET A 36 -2.98 0.25 14.22
CA MET A 36 -3.09 0.90 12.90
C MET A 36 -1.94 1.93 12.68
N ARG A 37 -0.70 1.47 12.74
CA ARG A 37 0.49 2.34 12.57
C ARG A 37 1.19 2.07 11.24
N THR A 38 2.03 3.01 10.80
CA THR A 38 2.81 2.92 9.55
C THR A 38 3.60 1.62 9.42
N GLU A 39 4.10 1.07 10.53
CA GLU A 39 4.88 -0.17 10.55
C GLU A 39 4.10 -1.34 9.95
N LEU A 40 2.78 -1.39 10.15
CA LEU A 40 1.91 -2.41 9.57
C LEU A 40 1.91 -2.33 8.04
N CYS A 41 1.78 -1.13 7.47
CA CYS A 41 1.84 -0.92 6.02
C CYS A 41 3.23 -1.25 5.46
N LEU A 42 4.30 -0.83 6.16
CA LEU A 42 5.68 -1.13 5.77
C LEU A 42 5.96 -2.63 5.75
N GLU A 43 5.45 -3.38 6.71
CA GLU A 43 5.59 -4.84 6.73
C GLU A 43 4.86 -5.50 5.57
N ALA A 44 3.63 -5.08 5.28
CA ALA A 44 2.89 -5.57 4.12
C ALA A 44 3.64 -5.28 2.80
N LEU A 45 4.22 -4.08 2.67
CA LEU A 45 5.04 -3.69 1.52
C LEU A 45 6.28 -4.56 1.39
N ARG A 46 7.08 -4.68 2.45
CA ARG A 46 8.28 -5.51 2.46
C ARG A 46 7.98 -6.97 2.15
N ASN A 47 6.89 -7.51 2.69
CA ASN A 47 6.45 -8.87 2.40
C ASN A 47 6.12 -9.04 0.91
N GLY A 48 5.43 -8.07 0.31
CA GLY A 48 5.11 -8.10 -1.11
C GLY A 48 6.33 -7.98 -2.02
N LEU A 49 7.24 -7.06 -1.72
CA LEU A 49 8.47 -6.86 -2.48
C LEU A 49 9.38 -8.09 -2.45
N LYS A 50 9.52 -8.71 -1.28
CA LYS A 50 10.31 -9.95 -1.14
C LYS A 50 9.75 -11.09 -1.99
N ARG A 51 8.42 -11.19 -2.08
CA ARG A 51 7.75 -12.32 -2.76
C ARG A 51 7.65 -12.14 -4.27
N HIS A 52 7.33 -10.93 -4.74
CA HIS A 52 7.01 -10.69 -6.15
C HIS A 52 8.13 -10.00 -6.94
N ARG A 53 9.12 -9.37 -6.29
CA ARG A 53 10.26 -8.68 -6.93
C ARG A 53 9.84 -7.91 -8.21
N PRO A 54 8.99 -6.88 -8.07
CA PRO A 54 8.43 -6.18 -9.21
C PRO A 54 9.52 -5.51 -10.06
N ASP A 55 9.27 -5.44 -11.38
CA ASP A 55 10.12 -4.70 -12.31
C ASP A 55 10.11 -3.19 -12.01
N GLU A 56 11.17 -2.48 -12.43
CA GLU A 56 11.30 -1.05 -12.24
C GLU A 56 10.14 -0.25 -12.86
N GLY A 57 9.65 0.76 -12.12
CA GLY A 57 8.61 1.66 -12.61
C GLY A 57 7.18 1.24 -12.25
N LEU A 58 7.00 0.31 -11.32
CA LEU A 58 5.70 0.04 -10.69
C LEU A 58 5.14 1.31 -10.05
N ILE A 59 3.84 1.53 -10.21
CA ILE A 59 3.10 2.62 -9.55
C ILE A 59 2.36 2.05 -8.36
N HIS A 60 2.65 2.59 -7.18
CA HIS A 60 1.96 2.21 -5.96
C HIS A 60 0.78 3.16 -5.70
N HIS A 61 -0.43 2.69 -5.97
CA HIS A 61 -1.65 3.36 -5.54
C HIS A 61 -1.91 3.08 -4.06
N SER A 62 -2.08 4.13 -3.27
CA SER A 62 -2.53 4.04 -1.88
C SER A 62 -3.73 4.94 -1.68
N ASP A 63 -4.70 4.50 -0.89
CA ASP A 63 -5.88 5.29 -0.54
C ASP A 63 -5.51 6.29 0.56
N GLN A 64 -4.56 7.20 0.26
CA GLN A 64 -4.12 8.41 0.98
C GLN A 64 -4.26 8.44 2.53
N GLY A 65 -4.06 7.31 3.21
CA GLY A 65 -3.98 7.27 4.67
C GLY A 65 -2.70 7.95 5.16
N SER A 66 -2.71 8.49 6.38
CA SER A 66 -1.52 9.12 6.98
C SER A 66 -0.35 8.14 7.13
N GLN A 67 -0.64 6.84 7.23
CA GLN A 67 0.34 5.77 7.27
C GLN A 67 1.11 5.61 5.94
N ASP A 68 0.39 5.71 4.81
CA ASP A 68 0.93 5.52 3.47
C ASP A 68 1.65 6.77 2.93
N CYS A 69 1.30 7.94 3.46
CA CYS A 69 1.99 9.21 3.18
C CYS A 69 3.21 9.45 4.09
N SER A 70 3.54 8.51 4.97
CA SER A 70 4.67 8.67 5.88
C SER A 70 6.01 8.67 5.14
N ALA A 71 6.97 9.47 5.63
CA ALA A 71 8.30 9.56 5.03
C ALA A 71 9.02 8.20 4.98
N ALA A 72 8.78 7.34 5.97
CA ALA A 72 9.35 5.99 6.00
C ALA A 72 8.79 5.11 4.88
N TYR A 73 7.49 5.20 4.60
CA TYR A 73 6.83 4.44 3.54
C TYR A 73 7.28 4.90 2.15
N ILE A 74 7.31 6.22 1.92
CA ILE A 74 7.80 6.80 0.66
C ILE A 74 9.25 6.40 0.40
N LYS A 75 10.10 6.47 1.42
CA LYS A 75 11.51 6.07 1.32
C LYS A 75 11.66 4.60 0.92
N GLU A 76 10.85 3.70 1.48
CA GLU A 76 10.89 2.27 1.14
C GLU A 76 10.47 2.04 -0.33
N LEU A 77 9.48 2.80 -0.84
CA LEU A 77 9.09 2.74 -2.26
C LEU A 77 10.21 3.22 -3.18
N GLU A 78 10.81 4.37 -2.88
CA GLU A 78 11.91 4.95 -3.67
C GLU A 78 13.12 4.02 -3.73
N GLN A 79 13.48 3.38 -2.61
CA GLN A 79 14.57 2.41 -2.55
C GLN A 79 14.36 1.18 -3.43
N ASN A 80 13.11 0.88 -3.78
CA ASN A 80 12.75 -0.26 -4.63
C ASN A 80 12.33 0.18 -6.05
N GLY A 81 12.58 1.44 -6.44
CA GLY A 81 12.26 1.94 -7.78
C GLY A 81 10.77 2.09 -8.06
N ILE A 82 9.95 2.17 -7.01
CA ILE A 82 8.48 2.26 -7.09
C ILE A 82 8.04 3.69 -6.87
N LYS A 83 7.16 4.20 -7.74
CA LYS A 83 6.66 5.57 -7.64
C LYS A 83 5.36 5.59 -6.84
N PRO A 84 5.24 6.42 -5.78
CA PRO A 84 3.96 6.65 -5.14
C PRO A 84 3.03 7.40 -6.10
N PHE A 85 1.78 6.97 -6.21
CA PHE A 85 0.76 7.74 -6.90
C PHE A 85 0.22 8.83 -5.97
N SER A 86 0.58 10.08 -6.21
CA SER A 86 0.04 11.24 -5.51
C SER A 86 -0.86 12.03 -6.45
N VAL A 87 -2.14 12.16 -6.10
CA VAL A 87 -3.04 13.14 -6.72
C VAL A 87 -2.84 14.45 -5.96
N PRO A 88 -2.47 15.58 -6.61
CA PRO A 88 -2.38 16.86 -5.92
C PRO A 88 -3.73 17.18 -5.26
N SER A 89 -3.66 17.65 -4.01
CA SER A 89 -4.74 17.88 -3.03
C SER A 89 -6.03 18.56 -3.55
N ASN A 90 -6.04 19.15 -4.75
CA ASN A 90 -7.13 20.00 -5.23
C ASN A 90 -7.96 19.44 -6.41
N GLN A 91 -8.03 18.12 -6.60
CA GLN A 91 -8.95 17.53 -7.58
C GLN A 91 -9.58 16.24 -7.05
N LYS A 92 -10.75 16.37 -6.41
CA LYS A 92 -11.69 15.24 -6.23
C LYS A 92 -12.31 14.91 -7.59
N GLY A 93 -11.62 14.09 -8.37
CA GLY A 93 -12.12 13.58 -9.66
C GLY A 93 -11.70 12.14 -9.81
N TYR A 94 -12.68 11.24 -9.94
CA TYR A 94 -12.46 9.86 -10.33
C TYR A 94 -11.68 9.85 -11.66
N ILE A 95 -10.51 9.22 -11.71
CA ILE A 95 -9.79 8.98 -12.95
C ILE A 95 -9.48 7.48 -13.05
N THR A 96 -10.26 6.81 -13.90
CA THR A 96 -9.90 5.53 -14.51
C THR A 96 -8.74 5.81 -15.46
N GLY A 97 -7.54 5.34 -15.11
CA GLY A 97 -6.33 5.60 -15.90
C GLY A 97 -5.48 4.35 -15.98
N SER A 98 -5.83 3.45 -16.89
CA SER A 98 -4.89 2.49 -17.46
C SER A 98 -3.75 3.29 -18.09
N THR A 99 -2.49 2.99 -17.77
CA THR A 99 -1.39 3.27 -18.70
C THR A 99 -0.13 2.50 -18.31
N ARG A 100 0.35 1.69 -19.27
CA ARG A 100 1.57 2.10 -19.96
C ARG A 100 1.45 1.78 -21.46
N THR A 101 2.16 2.62 -22.22
CA THR A 101 2.57 2.56 -23.63
C THR A 101 2.38 1.23 -24.35
#